data_AF-A0A371Z1I0-F1
#
_entry.id   AF-A0A371Z1I0-F1
#
_cell.length_a   1.000
_cell.length_b   1.000
_cell.length_c   1.000
_cell.angle_alpha   90.00
_cell.angle_beta   90.00
_cell.angle_gamma   90.00
#
_symmetry.space_group_name_H-M   'P 1'
#
loop_
_entity.id
_entity.type
_entity.pdbx_description
1 polymer ?
#
loop_
_entity_poly.entity_id
_entity_poly.type
_entity_poly.pdbx_seq_one_letter_code
_entity_poly.pdbx_strand_id
1 'polypeptide(L)'
;MQGAGIACRRPLLPDVSSPGAGSVIRSDGRIRAGALIRACLDDIGWPLRQAARRSGFSRNRVGEFAAGEPVNPEFVEWLCALRAVHKRFPSPLARSIVVAGNRPPYRRHEVFRAITIIGWSFRFLAQGMGEHRTALLRHLDRGGALEPRSSRWLEQLETGHETYPRPEYRNCAMRTGGFSDV
;
A
#
# COMPACT_ATOMS: atom_id res chain seq x y z
N MET A 1 15.02 60.19 -43.75
CA MET A 1 15.44 60.47 -42.36
C MET A 1 16.25 59.27 -41.91
N GLN A 2 17.59 59.30 -41.99
CA GLN A 2 18.52 59.78 -40.92
C GLN A 2 18.23 59.04 -39.61
N GLY A 3 18.96 57.97 -39.31
CA GLY A 3 20.16 57.97 -38.45
C GLY A 3 19.82 57.15 -37.19
N ALA A 4 20.66 56.39 -36.50
CA ALA A 4 22.11 56.24 -36.47
C ALA A 4 22.43 54.84 -35.90
N GLY A 5 23.58 54.27 -36.29
CA GLY A 5 24.12 53.06 -35.68
C GLY A 5 24.80 53.33 -34.34
N ILE A 6 24.84 52.32 -33.47
CA ILE A 6 25.84 52.18 -32.41
C ILE A 6 26.31 50.72 -32.40
N ALA A 7 27.62 50.57 -32.54
CA ALA A 7 28.35 49.31 -32.53
C ALA A 7 28.58 48.77 -31.11
N CYS A 8 28.78 47.44 -31.07
CA CYS A 8 29.61 46.69 -30.13
C CYS A 8 29.41 46.86 -28.61
N ARG A 9 28.88 45.81 -27.97
CA ARG A 9 29.54 45.16 -26.82
C ARG A 9 29.02 43.74 -26.64
N ARG A 10 29.93 42.77 -26.80
CA ARG A 10 29.75 41.36 -26.47
C ARG A 10 30.00 41.19 -24.96
N PRO A 11 29.03 40.75 -24.14
CA PRO A 11 29.34 40.26 -22.82
C PRO A 11 29.67 38.77 -22.91
N LEU A 12 30.77 38.42 -22.25
CA LEU A 12 31.28 37.07 -22.04
C LEU A 12 30.18 36.09 -21.62
N LEU A 13 30.16 34.93 -22.27
CA LEU A 13 29.56 33.72 -21.70
C LEU A 13 30.27 33.44 -20.37
N PRO A 14 29.56 33.26 -19.25
CA PRO A 14 30.05 32.33 -18.25
C PRO A 14 29.82 30.91 -18.78
N ASP A 15 30.92 30.23 -19.03
CA ASP A 15 30.97 28.77 -19.07
C ASP A 15 30.39 28.25 -17.75
N VAL A 16 29.16 27.73 -17.81
CA VAL A 16 28.57 26.97 -16.71
C VAL A 16 28.43 25.52 -17.19
N SER A 17 29.59 24.92 -17.38
CA SER A 17 29.79 23.52 -17.02
C SER A 17 29.48 23.36 -15.53
N SER A 18 28.22 23.08 -15.18
CA SER A 18 27.83 22.60 -13.85
C SER A 18 27.21 21.21 -13.95
N PRO A 19 27.99 20.14 -13.69
CA PRO A 19 27.44 18.84 -13.36
C PRO A 19 27.11 18.85 -11.86
N GLY A 20 25.83 18.88 -11.50
CA GLY A 20 25.46 18.83 -10.07
C GLY A 20 23.98 18.77 -9.68
N ALA A 21 23.04 19.05 -10.59
CA ALA A 21 21.61 19.11 -10.26
C ALA A 21 20.86 17.77 -10.30
N GLY A 22 21.55 16.62 -10.17
CA GLY A 22 20.95 15.29 -10.26
C GLY A 22 20.52 14.66 -8.93
N SER A 23 21.00 15.17 -7.80
CA SER A 23 20.87 14.50 -6.49
C SER A 23 19.66 14.97 -5.67
N VAL A 24 19.40 16.27 -5.62
CA VAL A 24 18.38 16.85 -4.73
C VAL A 24 16.96 16.43 -5.11
N ILE A 25 16.64 16.41 -6.42
CA ILE A 25 15.30 16.07 -6.92
C ILE A 25 15.00 14.56 -6.78
N ARG A 26 16.01 13.70 -6.97
CA ARG A 26 15.84 12.23 -6.87
C ARG A 26 15.70 11.78 -5.41
N SER A 27 16.33 12.49 -4.48
CA SER A 27 16.30 12.19 -3.04
C SER A 27 14.94 12.55 -2.43
N ASP A 28 14.35 13.68 -2.83
CA ASP A 28 13.02 14.10 -2.36
C ASP A 28 11.91 13.12 -2.82
N GLY A 29 11.94 12.71 -4.09
CA GLY A 29 11.01 11.69 -4.60
C GLY A 29 11.09 10.34 -3.88
N ARG A 30 12.31 9.93 -3.49
CA ARG A 30 12.58 8.71 -2.72
C ARG A 30 12.02 8.77 -1.29
N ILE A 31 12.27 9.87 -0.59
CA ILE A 31 11.76 10.10 0.78
C ILE A 31 10.23 10.11 0.78
N ARG A 32 9.61 10.75 -0.21
CA ARG A 32 8.15 10.76 -0.38
C ARG A 32 7.58 9.36 -0.62
N ALA A 33 8.24 8.53 -1.43
CA ALA A 33 7.82 7.15 -1.67
C ALA A 33 7.88 6.29 -0.40
N GLY A 34 8.99 6.36 0.37
CA GLY A 34 9.11 5.64 1.63
C GLY A 34 8.07 6.07 2.67
N ALA A 35 7.80 7.38 2.77
CA ALA A 35 6.74 7.91 3.63
C ALA A 35 5.33 7.44 3.21
N LEU A 36 5.05 7.42 1.91
CA LEU A 36 3.79 6.91 1.37
C LEU A 36 3.59 5.43 1.73
N ILE A 37 4.62 4.60 1.56
CA ILE A 37 4.55 3.17 1.90
C ILE A 37 4.22 2.98 3.38
N ARG A 38 4.93 3.68 4.28
CA ARG A 38 4.64 3.60 5.72
C ARG A 38 3.21 4.01 6.03
N ALA A 39 2.74 5.11 5.44
CA ALA A 39 1.36 5.57 5.61
C ALA A 39 0.33 4.55 5.08
N CYS A 40 0.60 3.90 3.94
CA CYS A 40 -0.24 2.81 3.43
C CYS A 40 -0.28 1.64 4.42
N LEU A 41 0.87 1.21 4.92
CA LEU A 41 0.96 0.07 5.84
C LEU A 41 0.24 0.35 7.18
N ASP A 42 0.40 1.55 7.72
CA ASP A 42 -0.28 1.97 8.95
C ASP A 42 -1.79 2.01 8.76
N ASP A 43 -2.27 2.62 7.67
CA ASP A 43 -3.70 2.70 7.36
C ASP A 43 -4.33 1.32 7.09
N ILE A 44 -3.56 0.39 6.50
CA ILE A 44 -4.00 -0.99 6.27
C ILE A 44 -3.90 -1.83 7.56
N GLY A 45 -3.11 -1.42 8.55
CA GLY A 45 -2.85 -2.21 9.76
C GLY A 45 -1.86 -3.36 9.58
N TRP A 46 -0.91 -3.21 8.65
CA TRP A 46 0.08 -4.26 8.34
C TRP A 46 1.47 -3.93 8.88
N PRO A 47 2.11 -4.84 9.63
CA PRO A 47 3.55 -4.76 9.86
C PRO A 47 4.32 -5.10 8.57
N LEU A 48 5.58 -4.66 8.46
CA LEU A 48 6.47 -4.98 7.32
C LEU A 48 6.50 -6.48 6.97
N ARG A 49 6.45 -7.35 7.99
CA ARG A 49 6.43 -8.81 7.80
C ARG A 49 5.20 -9.27 7.03
N GLN A 50 4.05 -8.69 7.31
CA GLN A 50 2.81 -9.03 6.63
C GLN A 50 2.81 -8.49 5.20
N ALA A 51 3.27 -7.26 5.00
CA ALA A 51 3.44 -6.68 3.67
C ALA A 51 4.35 -7.55 2.79
N ALA A 52 5.49 -8.03 3.32
CA ALA A 52 6.38 -8.96 2.64
C ALA A 52 5.70 -10.28 2.26
N ARG A 53 4.94 -10.88 3.19
CA ARG A 53 4.20 -12.12 2.92
C ARG A 53 3.15 -11.94 1.81
N ARG A 54 2.49 -10.78 1.76
CA ARG A 54 1.38 -10.51 0.84
C ARG A 54 1.86 -10.03 -0.52
N SER A 55 2.93 -9.26 -0.58
CA SER A 55 3.57 -8.84 -1.84
C SER A 55 4.43 -9.95 -2.43
N GLY A 56 5.04 -10.79 -1.58
CA GLY A 56 6.03 -11.79 -1.96
C GLY A 56 7.44 -11.25 -2.13
N PHE A 57 7.69 -9.98 -1.80
CA PHE A 57 9.04 -9.49 -1.58
C PHE A 57 9.58 -9.98 -0.23
N SER A 58 10.91 -10.00 -0.09
CA SER A 58 11.54 -10.25 1.20
C SER A 58 11.22 -9.11 2.19
N ARG A 59 11.25 -9.41 3.49
CA ARG A 59 11.06 -8.39 4.54
C ARG A 59 12.08 -7.25 4.42
N ASN A 60 13.34 -7.58 4.12
CA ASN A 60 14.40 -6.59 3.95
C ASN A 60 14.08 -5.67 2.78
N ARG A 61 13.63 -6.23 1.65
CA ARG A 61 13.29 -5.44 0.46
C ARG A 61 12.11 -4.48 0.70
N VAL A 62 11.08 -4.93 1.41
CA VAL A 62 9.98 -4.04 1.83
C VAL A 62 10.49 -2.96 2.80
N GLY A 63 11.42 -3.30 3.69
CA GLY A 63 12.08 -2.35 4.59
C GLY A 63 12.88 -1.28 3.83
N GLU A 64 13.67 -1.68 2.84
CA GLU A 64 14.40 -0.79 1.93
C GLU A 64 13.44 0.17 1.21
N PHE A 65 12.35 -0.35 0.65
CA PHE A 65 11.33 0.50 0.01
C PHE A 65 10.75 1.53 0.99
N ALA A 66 10.40 1.11 2.21
CA ALA A 66 9.91 2.00 3.25
C ALA A 66 10.97 3.02 3.73
N ALA A 67 12.26 2.71 3.58
CA ALA A 67 13.36 3.63 3.86
C ALA A 67 13.61 4.64 2.72
N GLY A 68 12.95 4.48 1.56
CA GLY A 68 13.08 5.37 0.40
C GLY A 68 14.04 4.85 -0.68
N GLU A 69 14.48 3.59 -0.61
CA GLU A 69 15.20 2.98 -1.72
C GLU A 69 14.31 2.89 -2.97
N PRO A 70 14.88 2.78 -4.19
CA PRO A 70 14.11 2.63 -5.42
C PRO A 70 13.06 1.52 -5.30
N VAL A 71 11.79 1.91 -5.44
CA VAL A 71 10.63 1.04 -5.25
C VAL A 71 10.11 0.53 -6.58
N ASN A 72 9.57 -0.68 -6.60
CA ASN A 72 8.76 -1.15 -7.72
C ASN A 72 7.43 -0.33 -7.78
N PRO A 73 7.11 0.37 -8.87
CA PRO A 73 5.86 1.14 -8.97
C PRO A 73 4.59 0.32 -8.76
N GLU A 74 4.53 -0.92 -9.26
CA GLU A 74 3.37 -1.82 -9.11
C GLU A 74 3.10 -2.14 -7.64
N PHE A 75 4.16 -2.25 -6.81
CA PHE A 75 4.02 -2.45 -5.37
C PHE A 75 3.36 -1.25 -4.69
N VAL A 76 3.74 -0.04 -5.10
CA VAL A 76 3.20 1.20 -4.54
C VAL A 76 1.75 1.37 -4.98
N GLU A 77 1.44 1.16 -6.25
CA GLU A 77 0.08 1.22 -6.79
C GLU A 77 -0.84 0.22 -6.09
N TRP A 78 -0.41 -1.02 -5.94
CA TRP A 78 -1.14 -2.06 -5.21
C TRP A 78 -1.39 -1.67 -3.75
N LEU A 79 -0.38 -1.18 -3.03
CA LEU A 79 -0.55 -0.71 -1.65
C LEU A 79 -1.51 0.50 -1.58
N CYS A 80 -1.45 1.41 -2.54
CA CYS A 80 -2.35 2.56 -2.59
C CYS A 80 -3.80 2.14 -2.86
N ALA A 81 -4.02 1.17 -3.74
CA ALA A 81 -5.34 0.61 -4.00
C ALA A 81 -5.93 -0.03 -2.74
N LEU A 82 -5.15 -0.86 -2.04
CA LEU A 82 -5.57 -1.43 -0.75
C LEU A 82 -5.82 -0.34 0.30
N ARG A 83 -4.95 0.66 0.41
CA ARG A 83 -5.14 1.80 1.32
C ARG A 83 -6.45 2.54 1.04
N ALA A 84 -6.82 2.73 -0.24
CA ALA A 84 -8.06 3.39 -0.61
C ALA A 84 -9.29 2.61 -0.10
N VAL A 85 -9.26 1.28 -0.15
CA VAL A 85 -10.30 0.41 0.45
C VAL A 85 -10.40 0.66 1.96
N HIS A 86 -9.28 0.64 2.68
CA HIS A 86 -9.26 0.86 4.14
C HIS A 86 -9.67 2.28 4.54
N LYS A 87 -9.30 3.30 3.74
CA LYS A 87 -9.77 4.68 3.95
C LYS A 87 -11.25 4.84 3.69
N ARG A 88 -11.80 4.08 2.73
CA ARG A 88 -13.25 4.07 2.46
C ARG A 88 -14.01 3.40 3.59
N PHE A 89 -13.43 2.37 4.22
CA PHE A 89 -14.07 1.57 5.27
C PHE A 89 -13.20 1.49 6.54
N PRO A 90 -12.98 2.62 7.25
CA PRO A 90 -12.02 2.67 8.36
C PRO A 90 -12.50 1.95 9.63
N SER A 91 -13.81 1.80 9.81
CA SER A 91 -14.41 1.16 10.97
C SER A 91 -15.83 0.67 10.65
N PRO A 92 -16.42 -0.23 11.47
CA PRO A 92 -17.83 -0.64 11.34
C PRO A 92 -18.83 0.53 11.34
N LEU A 93 -18.46 1.66 11.91
CA LEU A 93 -19.33 2.84 12.05
C LEU A 93 -19.27 3.76 10.83
N ALA A 94 -18.40 3.49 9.86
CA ALA A 94 -18.26 4.32 8.67
C ALA A 94 -19.59 4.42 7.88
N ARG A 95 -19.94 5.64 7.46
CA ARG A 95 -21.19 5.91 6.70
C ARG A 95 -21.25 5.21 5.34
N SER A 96 -20.08 4.92 4.78
CA SER A 96 -19.91 4.19 3.51
C SER A 96 -20.35 2.73 3.57
N ILE A 97 -20.54 2.16 4.77
CA ILE A 97 -21.00 0.78 4.93
C ILE A 97 -22.48 0.71 4.63
N VAL A 98 -22.79 0.01 3.54
CA VAL A 98 -24.13 -0.37 3.15
C VAL A 98 -24.49 -1.68 3.85
N VAL A 99 -25.53 -1.66 4.68
CA VAL A 99 -25.98 -2.84 5.44
C VAL A 99 -26.95 -3.73 4.62
N ALA A 100 -27.38 -3.24 3.46
CA ALA A 100 -28.28 -3.98 2.58
C ALA A 100 -27.66 -5.28 2.05
N GLY A 101 -28.51 -6.28 1.81
CA GLY A 101 -28.13 -7.59 1.25
C GLY A 101 -28.62 -8.77 2.08
N ASN A 102 -28.71 -9.94 1.45
CA ASN A 102 -29.26 -11.17 2.05
C ASN A 102 -28.19 -12.10 2.63
N ARG A 103 -26.91 -11.74 2.56
CA ARG A 103 -25.85 -12.57 3.13
C ARG A 103 -25.99 -12.65 4.66
N PRO A 104 -25.92 -13.84 5.27
CA PRO A 104 -26.00 -13.98 6.71
C PRO A 104 -24.83 -13.27 7.41
N PRO A 105 -25.02 -12.80 8.66
CA PRO A 105 -23.94 -12.21 9.45
C PRO A 105 -22.78 -13.19 9.65
N TYR A 106 -21.56 -12.66 9.73
CA TYR A 106 -20.35 -13.46 9.80
C TYR A 106 -20.28 -14.21 11.12
N ARG A 107 -20.14 -15.54 11.05
CA ARG A 107 -19.85 -16.37 12.21
C ARG A 107 -18.35 -16.62 12.26
N ARG A 108 -17.94 -17.41 13.25
CA ARG A 108 -16.53 -17.71 13.53
C ARG A 108 -15.71 -18.01 12.27
N HIS A 109 -16.18 -18.94 11.44
CA HIS A 109 -15.46 -19.36 10.24
C HIS A 109 -15.29 -18.20 9.23
N GLU A 110 -16.35 -17.45 8.93
CA GLU A 110 -16.29 -16.31 8.02
C GLU A 110 -15.35 -15.22 8.54
N VAL A 111 -15.38 -14.96 9.85
CA VAL A 111 -14.46 -14.00 10.48
C VAL A 111 -13.00 -14.43 10.29
N PHE A 112 -12.67 -15.69 10.58
CA PHE A 112 -11.30 -16.20 10.42
C PHE A 112 -10.83 -16.20 8.96
N ARG A 113 -11.73 -16.50 8.02
CA ARG A 113 -11.43 -16.39 6.59
C ARG A 113 -11.14 -14.94 6.21
N ALA A 114 -12.01 -14.01 6.57
CA ALA A 114 -11.87 -12.60 6.23
C ALA A 114 -10.58 -11.99 6.79
N ILE A 115 -10.25 -12.21 8.06
CA ILE A 115 -8.97 -11.69 8.61
C ILE A 115 -7.75 -12.34 7.96
N THR A 116 -7.86 -13.58 7.49
CA THR A 116 -6.76 -14.25 6.77
C THR A 116 -6.54 -13.61 5.40
N ILE A 117 -7.63 -13.33 4.67
CA ILE A 117 -7.61 -12.62 3.39
C ILE A 117 -7.08 -11.19 3.59
N ILE A 118 -7.62 -10.44 4.55
CA ILE A 118 -7.17 -9.07 4.84
C ILE A 118 -5.75 -9.05 5.42
N GLY A 119 -5.28 -10.15 6.00
CA GLY A 119 -3.96 -10.24 6.63
C GLY A 119 -3.89 -9.61 8.01
N TRP A 120 -5.01 -9.56 8.72
CA TRP A 120 -5.11 -9.04 10.08
C TRP A 120 -4.94 -10.11 11.13
N SER A 121 -4.45 -9.68 12.29
CA SER A 121 -4.58 -10.47 13.51
C SER A 121 -5.99 -10.28 14.09
N PHE A 122 -6.49 -11.28 14.81
CA PHE A 122 -7.76 -11.17 15.52
C PHE A 122 -7.73 -10.04 16.57
N ARG A 123 -6.56 -9.71 17.12
CA ARG A 123 -6.38 -8.56 18.02
C ARG A 123 -6.66 -7.24 17.30
N PHE A 124 -6.15 -7.08 16.08
CA PHE A 124 -6.37 -5.87 15.28
C PHE A 124 -7.85 -5.73 14.90
N LEU A 125 -8.49 -6.84 14.51
CA LEU A 125 -9.92 -6.86 14.25
C LEU A 125 -10.73 -6.36 15.46
N ALA A 126 -10.49 -6.95 16.64
CA ALA A 126 -11.22 -6.60 17.86
C ALA A 126 -11.03 -5.12 18.21
N GLN A 127 -9.81 -4.59 18.07
CA GLN A 127 -9.53 -3.17 18.25
C GLN A 127 -10.33 -2.29 17.26
N GLY A 128 -10.40 -2.67 15.99
CA GLY A 128 -11.19 -1.94 14.99
C GLY A 128 -12.71 -1.97 15.26
N MET A 129 -13.20 -2.99 15.96
CA MET A 129 -14.58 -3.11 16.41
C MET A 129 -14.86 -2.38 17.74
N GLY A 130 -13.81 -1.92 18.45
CA GLY A 130 -13.96 -1.40 19.81
C GLY A 130 -14.27 -2.47 20.86
N GLU A 131 -14.02 -3.74 20.54
CA GLU A 131 -14.29 -4.88 21.42
C GLU A 131 -13.01 -5.45 22.04
N HIS A 132 -13.16 -6.11 23.19
CA HIS A 132 -12.06 -6.87 23.77
C HIS A 132 -11.89 -8.22 23.05
N ARG A 133 -10.67 -8.53 22.63
CA ARG A 133 -10.32 -9.76 21.87
C ARG A 133 -10.95 -11.03 22.46
N THR A 134 -10.87 -11.22 23.77
CA THR A 134 -11.38 -12.43 24.43
C THR A 134 -12.91 -12.48 24.50
N ALA A 135 -13.57 -11.33 24.60
CA ALA A 135 -15.04 -11.25 24.61
C ALA A 135 -15.58 -11.61 23.23
N LEU A 136 -15.02 -10.99 22.18
CA LEU A 136 -15.37 -11.27 20.80
C LEU A 136 -15.14 -12.74 20.43
N LEU A 137 -13.99 -13.31 20.82
CA LEU A 137 -13.70 -14.72 20.53
C LEU A 137 -14.67 -15.66 21.26
N ARG A 138 -14.95 -15.42 22.55
CA ARG A 138 -15.93 -16.21 23.32
C ARG A 138 -17.33 -16.14 22.72
N HIS A 139 -17.75 -14.96 22.24
CA HIS A 139 -19.03 -14.78 21.55
C HIS A 139 -19.11 -15.66 20.30
N LEU A 140 -18.09 -15.61 19.45
CA LEU A 140 -18.02 -16.43 18.23
C LEU A 140 -17.89 -17.93 18.53
N ASP A 141 -17.13 -18.32 19.56
CA ASP A 141 -16.96 -19.72 19.97
C ASP A 141 -18.26 -20.33 20.51
N ARG A 142 -19.16 -19.53 21.09
CA ARG A 142 -20.52 -19.94 21.50
C ARG A 142 -21.51 -20.05 20.34
N GLY A 143 -21.04 -19.88 19.10
CA GLY A 143 -21.89 -19.89 17.91
C GLY A 143 -22.57 -18.54 17.63
N GLY A 144 -22.19 -17.48 18.35
CA GLY A 144 -22.62 -16.12 18.07
C GLY A 144 -22.15 -15.65 16.70
N ALA A 145 -22.91 -14.73 16.11
CA ALA A 145 -22.54 -14.05 14.89
C ALA A 145 -22.18 -12.60 15.19
N LEU A 146 -21.35 -12.00 14.34
CA LEU A 146 -21.10 -10.57 14.38
C LEU A 146 -22.39 -9.79 14.14
N GLU A 147 -22.45 -8.60 14.72
CA GLU A 147 -23.50 -7.62 14.43
C GLU A 147 -23.54 -7.34 12.90
N PRO A 148 -24.73 -7.15 12.28
CA PRO A 148 -24.84 -7.10 10.82
C PRO A 148 -23.97 -6.04 10.17
N ARG A 149 -23.84 -4.85 10.77
CA ARG A 149 -23.00 -3.79 10.23
C ARG A 149 -21.53 -4.15 10.29
N SER A 150 -21.07 -4.71 11.40
CA SER A 150 -19.70 -5.21 11.56
C SER A 150 -19.36 -6.36 10.60
N SER A 151 -20.34 -7.23 10.31
CA SER A 151 -20.21 -8.27 9.28
C SER A 151 -20.02 -7.66 7.89
N ARG A 152 -20.85 -6.66 7.55
CA ARG A 152 -20.80 -5.97 6.25
C ARG A 152 -19.50 -5.19 6.06
N TRP A 153 -18.98 -4.60 7.13
CA TRP A 153 -17.68 -3.96 7.11
C TRP A 153 -16.56 -4.94 6.73
N LEU A 154 -16.50 -6.11 7.39
CA LEU A 154 -15.52 -7.14 7.08
C LEU A 154 -15.66 -7.68 5.66
N GLU A 155 -16.89 -7.88 5.20
CA GLU A 155 -17.17 -8.33 3.84
C GLU A 155 -16.63 -7.34 2.80
N GLN A 156 -16.88 -6.04 2.97
CA GLN A 156 -16.40 -5.02 2.03
C GLN A 156 -14.87 -4.93 2.01
N LEU A 157 -14.22 -5.10 3.16
CA LEU A 157 -12.76 -5.19 3.22
C LEU A 157 -12.25 -6.47 2.56
N GLU A 158 -12.86 -7.63 2.83
CA GLU A 158 -12.53 -8.93 2.21
C GLU A 158 -12.61 -8.82 0.68
N THR A 159 -13.75 -8.36 0.14
CA THR A 159 -13.94 -8.16 -1.30
C THR A 159 -12.93 -7.16 -1.88
N GLY A 160 -12.59 -6.10 -1.16
CA GLY A 160 -11.55 -5.17 -1.61
C GLY A 160 -10.17 -5.83 -1.72
N HIS A 161 -9.79 -6.72 -0.79
CA HIS A 161 -8.53 -7.47 -0.87
C HIS A 161 -8.55 -8.55 -1.95
N GLU A 162 -9.71 -9.14 -2.24
CA GLU A 162 -9.88 -10.08 -3.36
C GLU A 162 -9.79 -9.37 -4.72
N THR A 163 -10.30 -8.14 -4.81
CA THR A 163 -10.25 -7.31 -6.02
C THR A 163 -8.82 -6.88 -6.37
N TYR A 164 -7.98 -6.66 -5.35
CA TYR A 164 -6.57 -6.28 -5.51
C TYR A 164 -5.66 -7.40 -4.99
N PRO A 165 -5.59 -8.55 -5.69
CA PRO A 165 -4.75 -9.67 -5.29
C PRO A 165 -3.28 -9.28 -5.34
N ARG A 166 -2.42 -10.19 -4.85
CA ARG A 166 -0.97 -10.00 -4.90
C ARG A 166 -0.54 -9.64 -6.33
N PRO A 167 0.24 -8.56 -6.52
CA PRO A 167 0.82 -8.24 -7.81
C PRO A 167 1.75 -9.36 -8.29
N GLU A 168 1.54 -9.81 -9.51
CA GLU A 168 2.41 -10.75 -10.20
C GLU A 168 3.66 -10.01 -10.68
N TYR A 169 4.66 -9.92 -9.81
CA TYR A 169 5.96 -9.47 -10.26
C TYR A 169 6.47 -10.52 -11.23
N ARG A 170 6.44 -10.23 -12.54
CA ARG A 170 7.27 -10.96 -13.48
C ARG A 170 8.67 -10.87 -12.93
N ASN A 171 9.25 -12.01 -12.59
CA ASN A 171 10.67 -12.10 -12.35
C ASN A 171 11.31 -11.46 -13.59
N CYS A 172 11.82 -10.23 -13.46
CA CYS A 172 13.00 -9.84 -14.19
C CYS A 172 14.13 -10.72 -13.61
N ALA A 173 14.04 -12.02 -13.88
CA ALA A 173 15.21 -12.85 -13.96
C ALA A 173 16.08 -12.09 -14.94
N MET A 174 17.23 -11.62 -14.45
CA MET A 174 18.32 -11.32 -15.34
C MET A 174 18.36 -12.50 -16.31
N ARG A 175 18.10 -12.23 -17.60
CA ARG A 175 18.80 -12.94 -18.64
C ARG A 175 20.28 -12.72 -18.31
N THR A 176 20.84 -13.57 -17.46
CA THR A 176 22.27 -13.89 -17.54
C THR A 176 22.42 -14.45 -18.94
N GLY A 177 22.81 -13.56 -19.84
CA GLY A 177 23.17 -13.92 -21.19
C GLY A 177 24.31 -14.92 -21.15
N GLY A 178 24.33 -15.77 -22.17
CA GLY A 178 25.52 -16.50 -22.58
C GLY A 178 25.79 -17.75 -21.77
N PHE A 179 25.30 -18.88 -22.28
CA PHE A 179 26.25 -19.88 -22.76
C PHE A 179 25.65 -20.50 -24.04
N SER A 180 26.13 -19.99 -25.18
CA SER A 180 26.12 -20.68 -26.46
C SER A 180 27.41 -21.48 -26.57
N ASP A 181 27.27 -22.70 -27.09
CA ASP A 181 28.26 -23.63 -27.66
C ASP A 181 29.37 -24.11 -26.70
N VAL A 182 29.60 -25.41 -26.49
CA VAL A 182 29.85 -26.51 -27.44
C VAL A 182 29.33 -27.84 -26.87
#